data_AF-A0A8I1P9T2-F1
#
_entry.id   AF-A0A8I1P9T2-F1
#
_cell.length_a   1.000
_cell.length_b   1.000
_cell.length_c   1.000
_cell.angle_alpha   90.00
_cell.angle_beta   90.00
_cell.angle_gamma   90.00
#
_symmetry.space_group_name_H-M   'P 1'
#
loop_
_entity.id
_entity.type
_entity.pdbx_description
1 polymer ?
#
loop_
_entity_poly.entity_id
_entity_poly.type
_entity_poly.pdbx_seq_one_letter_code
_entity_poly.pdbx_strand_id
1 'polypeptide(L)'
;MALYRYRCTAHGAFDLTTPIGTAPATAACPDCTHASARQYTAPMLGRGSDAAMSLLDRTAATADAPAVVGAPPPRPASRRTPLAPPNPALRRLPRP
;
A
#
# COMPACT_ATOMS: atom_id res chain seq x y z
N MET A 1 -2.10 4.20 -25.67
CA MET A 1 -2.70 2.90 -26.05
C MET A 1 -3.06 2.14 -24.79
N ALA A 2 -4.10 1.32 -24.82
CA ALA A 2 -4.51 0.45 -23.73
C ALA A 2 -4.98 -0.90 -24.29
N LEU A 3 -4.81 -1.94 -23.47
CA LEU A 3 -5.20 -3.30 -23.78
C LEU A 3 -6.61 -3.56 -23.26
N TYR A 4 -7.49 -4.09 -24.12
CA TYR A 4 -8.88 -4.41 -23.79
C TYR A 4 -9.15 -5.87 -24.11
N ARG A 5 -9.76 -6.59 -23.17
CA ARG A 5 -10.06 -8.02 -23.34
C ARG A 5 -11.47 -8.23 -23.89
N TYR A 6 -11.61 -9.18 -24.81
CA TYR A 6 -12.86 -9.63 -25.41
C TYR A 6 -12.97 -11.14 -25.25
N ARG A 7 -14.18 -11.68 -25.39
CA ARG A 7 -14.41 -13.13 -25.29
C ARG A 7 -15.33 -13.64 -26.40
N CYS A 8 -14.78 -14.53 -27.21
CA CYS A 8 -15.53 -15.39 -28.12
C CYS A 8 -16.08 -16.59 -27.34
N THR A 9 -17.31 -17.01 -27.66
CA THR A 9 -17.93 -18.20 -27.05
C THR A 9 -17.28 -19.51 -27.49
N ALA A 10 -16.67 -19.54 -28.68
CA ALA A 10 -16.02 -20.73 -29.25
C ALA A 10 -14.50 -20.79 -28.98
N HIS A 11 -13.79 -19.69 -29.16
CA HIS A 11 -12.30 -19.67 -29.14
C HIS A 11 -11.72 -19.08 -27.84
N GLY A 12 -12.56 -18.54 -26.96
CA GLY A 12 -12.12 -17.96 -25.69
C GLY A 12 -11.74 -16.48 -25.79
N ALA A 13 -10.83 -16.05 -24.93
CA ALA A 13 -10.54 -14.63 -24.74
C ALA A 13 -9.32 -14.15 -25.54
N PHE A 14 -9.42 -12.94 -26.06
CA PHE A 14 -8.36 -12.28 -26.83
C PHE A 14 -8.30 -10.79 -26.50
N ASP A 15 -7.18 -10.17 -26.82
CA ASP A 15 -6.90 -8.78 -26.46
C ASP A 15 -6.84 -7.88 -27.70
N LEU A 16 -7.34 -6.65 -27.57
CA LEU A 16 -7.31 -5.61 -28.59
C LEU A 16 -6.64 -4.37 -28.00
N THR A 17 -5.66 -3.81 -28.71
CA THR A 17 -4.98 -2.57 -28.30
C THR A 17 -5.57 -1.38 -29.05
N THR A 18 -6.16 -0.44 -28.33
CA THR A 18 -6.71 0.80 -28.92
C THR A 18 -6.35 2.01 -28.05
N PRO A 19 -6.54 3.25 -28.52
CA PRO A 19 -6.48 4.42 -27.65
C PRO A 19 -7.40 4.28 -26.42
N ILE A 20 -7.02 4.97 -25.34
CA ILE A 20 -7.82 4.99 -24.11
C ILE A 20 -9.17 5.65 -24.43
N GLY A 21 -10.27 5.03 -24.02
CA GLY A 21 -11.62 5.57 -24.23
C GLY A 21 -12.22 5.29 -25.61
N THR A 22 -11.52 4.61 -26.52
CA THR A 22 -12.01 4.33 -27.88
C THR A 22 -12.30 2.85 -28.15
N ALA A 23 -12.27 2.01 -27.11
CA ALA A 23 -12.56 0.58 -27.27
C ALA A 23 -14.04 0.35 -27.63
N PRO A 24 -14.33 -0.40 -28.72
CA PRO A 24 -15.70 -0.71 -29.11
C PRO A 24 -16.38 -1.64 -28.09
N ALA A 25 -17.71 -1.76 -28.18
CA ALA A 25 -18.48 -2.71 -27.36
C ALA A 25 -18.23 -4.17 -27.78
N THR A 26 -17.93 -4.39 -29.05
CA THR A 26 -17.62 -5.70 -29.62
C THR A 26 -16.40 -5.63 -30.55
N ALA A 27 -15.70 -6.76 -30.68
CA ALA A 27 -14.59 -6.92 -31.62
C ALA A 27 -14.72 -8.26 -32.36
N ALA A 28 -14.26 -8.33 -33.60
CA ALA A 28 -14.25 -9.58 -34.37
C ALA A 28 -13.24 -10.56 -33.76
N CYS A 29 -13.66 -11.81 -33.54
CA CYS A 29 -12.76 -12.88 -33.11
C CYS A 29 -11.68 -13.12 -34.19
N PRO A 30 -10.38 -13.21 -33.82
CA PRO A 30 -9.30 -13.44 -34.78
C PRO A 30 -9.42 -14.80 -35.50
N ASP A 31 -10.08 -15.78 -34.89
CA ASP A 31 -10.20 -17.14 -35.42
C ASP A 31 -11.45 -17.35 -36.29
N CYS A 32 -12.62 -16.84 -35.85
CA CYS A 32 -13.89 -17.08 -36.54
C CYS A 32 -14.64 -15.83 -37.01
N THR A 33 -14.07 -14.64 -36.82
CA THR A 33 -14.63 -13.34 -37.25
C THR A 33 -15.96 -12.92 -36.62
N HIS A 34 -16.63 -13.81 -35.88
CA HIS A 34 -17.86 -13.47 -35.14
C HIS A 34 -17.62 -12.39 -34.08
N ALA A 35 -18.64 -11.56 -33.88
CA ALA A 35 -18.62 -10.50 -32.88
C ALA A 35 -18.47 -11.09 -31.48
N SER A 36 -17.45 -10.63 -30.76
CA SER A 36 -17.13 -11.02 -29.39
C SER A 36 -17.35 -9.84 -28.46
N ALA A 37 -18.01 -10.07 -27.32
CA ALA A 37 -18.31 -9.00 -26.36
C ALA A 37 -17.05 -8.60 -25.59
N ARG A 38 -16.96 -7.31 -25.23
CA ARG A 38 -15.91 -6.82 -24.34
C ARG A 38 -16.05 -7.46 -22.97
N GLN A 39 -14.97 -8.07 -22.50
CA GLN A 39 -14.89 -8.70 -21.19
C GLN A 39 -14.27 -7.71 -20.20
N TYR A 40 -15.09 -7.22 -19.27
CA TYR A 40 -14.61 -6.52 -18.09
C TYR A 40 -14.14 -7.56 -17.08
N THR A 41 -12.85 -7.91 -17.17
CA THR A 41 -12.19 -8.64 -16.08
C THR A 41 -12.03 -7.69 -14.91
N ALA A 42 -11.92 -8.23 -13.70
CA ALA A 42 -11.66 -7.43 -12.53
C ALA A 42 -10.15 -7.08 -12.52
N PRO A 43 -9.75 -5.95 -13.13
CA PRO A 43 -8.34 -5.69 -13.32
C PRO A 43 -7.81 -5.34 -11.94
N MET A 44 -6.86 -6.12 -11.44
CA MET A 44 -6.23 -5.86 -10.14
C MET A 44 -7.18 -6.02 -8.93
N LEU A 45 -8.14 -6.97 -8.94
CA LEU A 45 -8.73 -7.47 -7.67
C LEU A 45 -7.77 -8.36 -6.86
N GLY A 46 -6.46 -8.17 -7.02
CA GLY A 46 -5.54 -8.58 -5.95
C GLY A 46 -5.72 -7.57 -4.83
N ARG A 47 -5.91 -8.02 -3.58
CA ARG A 47 -5.62 -7.15 -2.44
C ARG A 47 -4.21 -6.64 -2.70
N GLY A 48 -4.05 -5.33 -2.96
CA GLY A 48 -2.73 -4.73 -3.06
C GLY A 48 -1.92 -5.13 -1.83
N SER A 49 -0.59 -5.18 -1.91
CA SER A 49 0.21 -5.66 -0.78
C SER A 49 -0.26 -5.02 0.53
N ASP A 50 -0.68 -5.84 1.51
CA ASP A 50 -1.31 -5.33 2.75
C ASP A 50 -0.45 -4.27 3.44
N ALA A 51 0.88 -4.41 3.33
CA ALA A 51 1.85 -3.45 3.82
C ALA A 51 1.78 -2.07 3.13
N ALA A 52 1.64 -2.03 1.79
CA ALA A 52 1.51 -0.77 1.06
C ALA A 52 0.18 -0.08 1.38
N MET A 53 -0.92 -0.85 1.41
CA MET A 53 -2.23 -0.32 1.77
C MET A 53 -2.22 0.26 3.20
N SER A 54 -1.70 -0.50 4.16
CA SER A 54 -1.56 -0.04 5.55
C SER A 54 -0.66 1.20 5.69
N LEU A 55 0.35 1.37 4.83
CA LEU A 55 1.19 2.56 4.82
C LEU A 55 0.43 3.79 4.31
N LEU A 56 -0.35 3.64 3.24
CA LEU A 56 -1.21 4.71 2.71
C LEU A 56 -2.24 5.15 3.74
N ASP A 57 -2.93 4.19 4.38
CA ASP A 57 -3.95 4.47 5.39
C ASP A 57 -3.36 5.20 6.60
N ARG A 58 -2.20 4.76 7.11
CA ARG A 58 -1.51 5.44 8.21
C ARG A 58 -1.10 6.86 7.84
N THR A 59 -0.66 7.07 6.60
CA THR A 59 -0.27 8.39 6.11
C THR A 59 -1.48 9.33 6.04
N ALA A 60 -2.59 8.85 5.47
CA ALA A 60 -3.85 9.61 5.42
C ALA A 60 -4.34 9.97 6.83
N ALA A 61 -4.28 9.03 7.78
CA ALA A 61 -4.70 9.27 9.16
C ALA A 61 -3.88 10.36 9.88
N THR A 62 -2.64 10.65 9.45
CA THR A 62 -1.84 11.72 10.09
C THR A 62 -2.40 13.12 9.89
N ALA A 63 -3.28 13.33 8.91
CA ALA A 63 -3.92 14.63 8.66
C ALA A 63 -4.83 15.05 9.83
N ASP A 64 -5.60 14.10 10.36
CA ASP A 64 -6.62 14.37 11.41
C ASP A 64 -6.29 13.72 12.75
N ALA A 65 -5.56 12.60 12.76
CA ALA A 65 -5.25 11.80 13.94
C ALA A 65 -3.78 11.31 13.94
N PRO A 66 -2.79 12.23 14.02
CA PRO A 66 -1.39 11.85 14.07
C PRO A 66 -1.06 11.05 15.33
N ALA A 67 -0.29 9.97 15.16
CA ALA A 67 0.20 9.19 16.29
C ALA A 67 1.24 10.01 17.09
N VAL A 68 0.92 10.30 18.35
CA VAL A 68 1.81 10.98 19.30
C VAL A 68 2.38 9.98 20.30
N VAL A 69 3.65 10.17 20.68
CA VAL A 69 4.29 9.35 21.70
C VAL A 69 3.93 9.91 23.09
N GLY A 70 3.21 9.13 23.90
CA GLY A 70 2.77 9.57 25.23
C GLY A 70 3.89 9.58 26.28
N ALA A 71 4.91 8.74 26.11
CA ALA A 71 6.10 8.71 26.97
C ALA A 71 7.28 8.12 26.19
N PRO A 72 8.53 8.48 26.52
CA PRO A 72 9.71 7.83 25.97
C PRO A 72 9.62 6.30 26.15
N PRO A 73 10.11 5.51 25.18
CA PRO A 73 10.12 4.06 25.33
C PRO A 73 10.90 3.66 26.60
N PRO A 74 10.48 2.60 27.30
CA PRO A 74 11.17 2.15 28.51
C PRO A 74 12.64 1.85 28.17
N ARG A 75 13.55 2.45 28.93
CA ARG A 75 14.99 2.25 28.73
C ARG A 75 15.32 0.77 28.97
N PRO A 76 15.89 0.05 27.98
CA PRO A 76 16.25 -1.35 28.18
C PRO A 76 17.25 -1.47 29.34
N ALA A 77 17.02 -2.45 30.22
CA ALA A 77 17.81 -2.64 31.44
C ALA A 77 19.31 -2.81 31.15
N SER A 78 19.67 -3.37 29.99
CA SER A 78 21.05 -3.55 29.53
C SER A 78 21.81 -2.26 29.24
N ARG A 79 21.11 -1.12 29.11
CA ARG A 79 21.72 0.19 28.86
C ARG A 79 21.82 1.03 30.12
N ARG A 80 21.71 0.45 31.33
CA ARG A 80 22.09 1.14 32.57
C ARG A 80 23.62 1.29 32.59
N THR A 81 24.12 2.39 32.03
CA THR A 81 25.49 2.84 32.27
C THR A 81 25.72 2.79 33.79
N PRO A 82 26.80 2.17 34.28
CA PRO A 82 27.14 2.26 35.70
C PRO A 82 27.14 3.73 36.06
N LEU A 83 26.30 4.12 37.02
CA LEU A 83 26.28 5.50 37.49
C LEU A 83 27.68 5.76 38.04
N ALA A 84 28.41 6.71 37.45
CA ALA A 84 29.67 7.16 38.00
C ALA A 84 29.44 7.51 39.49
N PRO A 85 30.41 7.26 40.38
CA PRO A 85 30.25 7.57 41.80
C PRO A 85 29.76 9.03 41.94
N PRO A 86 28.73 9.30 42.75
CA PRO A 86 28.19 10.65 42.88
C PRO A 86 29.30 11.58 43.34
N ASN A 87 29.45 12.72 42.65
CA ASN A 87 30.50 13.69 42.95
C ASN A 87 30.42 14.10 44.44
N PRO A 88 31.50 13.95 45.22
CA PRO A 88 31.49 14.26 46.66
C PRO A 88 31.12 15.72 46.97
N ALA A 89 31.30 16.65 46.02
CA ALA A 89 30.88 18.04 46.15
C ALA A 89 29.36 18.21 46.31
N LEU A 90 28.55 17.25 45.84
CA LEU A 90 27.08 17.28 45.97
C LEU A 90 26.61 17.20 47.43
N ARG A 91 27.46 16.72 48.35
CA ARG A 91 27.16 16.70 49.80
C ARG A 91 27.11 18.11 50.40
N ARG A 92 27.62 19.12 49.71
CA ARG A 92 27.67 20.52 50.16
C ARG A 92 26.47 21.34 49.70
N LEU A 93 25.59 20.77 48.89
CA LEU A 93 24.36 21.45 48.49
C LEU A 93 23.36 21.48 49.66
N PRO A 94 22.59 22.57 49.81
CA PRO A 94 21.47 22.61 50.75
C PRO A 94 20.53 21.45 50.44
N ARG A 95 20.13 20.72 51.48
CA ARG A 95 19.18 19.62 51.31
C ARG A 95 17.77 20.22 51.22
N PRO A 96 16.93 19.75 50.27
CA PRO A 96 15.51 20.08 50.25
C PRO A 96 14.79 19.56 51.50
#